data_AF-A0A347APU4-F1
#
_entry.id   AF-A0A347APU4-F1
#
_cell.length_a   1.000
_cell.length_b   1.000
_cell.length_c   1.000
_cell.angle_alpha   90.00
_cell.angle_beta   90.00
_cell.angle_gamma   90.00
#
_symmetry.space_group_name_H-M   'P 1'
#
loop_
_entity.id
_entity.type
_entity.pdbx_description
1 polymer ?
#
loop_
_entity_poly.entity_id
_entity_poly.type
_entity_poly.pdbx_seq_one_letter_code
_entity_poly.pdbx_strand_id
1 'polypeptide(L)'
;MDIKGQLPIEFLLVVGFSVLILMPLALSLSNAGELNQAMSAARAGALQGATSDSVAIYPEDTFRDYQREHQRLLDPSGVKIVKITYLNQGFNQSYQKTKIQLKIYASAPSVPDKTDRNCLGDRINFQARKKITKSFNTENLTNSMYNPAFSQKYMFTTANVQWQ
;
A
#
# COMPACT_ATOMS: atom_id res chain seq x y z
N MET A 1 62.84 16.06 2.14
CA MET A 1 61.70 16.97 2.30
C MET A 1 60.59 16.18 2.94
N ASP A 2 60.31 16.46 4.21
CA ASP A 2 59.29 15.80 5.01
C ASP A 2 57.91 16.23 4.49
N ILE A 3 57.10 15.29 4.01
CA ILE A 3 55.78 15.57 3.43
C ILE A 3 54.76 15.75 4.56
N LYS A 4 54.97 16.78 5.39
CA LYS A 4 54.04 17.17 6.46
C LYS A 4 52.80 17.80 5.82
N GLY A 5 51.76 17.00 5.62
CA GLY A 5 50.48 17.47 5.08
C GLY A 5 49.78 16.50 4.14
N GLN A 6 50.47 15.47 3.62
CA GLN A 6 49.86 14.50 2.71
C GLN A 6 48.75 13.69 3.38
N LEU A 7 49.00 13.12 4.57
CA LEU A 7 48.01 12.37 5.34
C LEU A 7 46.71 13.15 5.61
N PRO A 8 46.74 14.40 6.13
CA PRO A 8 45.52 15.15 6.37
C PRO A 8 44.79 15.56 5.07
N ILE A 9 45.50 15.79 3.96
CA ILE A 9 44.89 16.09 2.66
C ILE A 9 44.19 14.85 2.08
N GLU A 10 44.85 13.68 2.12
CA GLU A 10 44.27 12.42 1.68
C GLU A 10 43.04 12.05 2.53
N PHE A 11 43.10 12.28 3.84
CA PHE A 11 41.95 12.09 4.72
C PHE A 11 40.77 13.01 4.35
N LEU A 12 41.03 14.30 4.12
CA LEU A 12 40.00 15.26 3.69
C LEU A 12 39.38 14.87 2.34
N LEU A 13 40.20 14.40 1.39
CA LEU A 13 39.71 13.92 0.09
C LEU A 13 38.83 12.68 0.25
N VAL A 14 39.24 11.70 1.05
CA VAL A 14 38.46 10.48 1.29
C VAL A 14 37.14 10.80 1.98
N VAL A 15 37.14 11.63 3.01
CA VAL A 15 35.91 12.03 3.73
C VAL A 15 34.99 12.84 2.81
N GLY A 16 35.53 13.81 2.08
CA GLY A 16 34.76 14.62 1.14
C GLY A 16 34.10 13.78 0.05
N PHE A 17 34.85 12.86 -0.56
CA PHE A 17 34.32 11.95 -1.57
C PHE A 17 33.27 10.98 -1.00
N SER A 18 33.46 10.52 0.23
CA SER A 18 32.49 9.66 0.92
C SER A 18 31.17 10.39 1.15
N VAL A 19 31.19 11.65 1.59
CA VAL A 19 29.97 12.45 1.78
C VAL A 19 29.24 12.68 0.46
N LEU A 20 29.97 12.96 -0.62
CA LEU A 20 29.39 13.16 -1.96
C LEU A 20 28.67 11.92 -2.48
N ILE A 21 29.14 10.72 -2.14
CA ILE A 21 28.47 9.45 -2.51
C ILE A 21 27.32 9.13 -1.56
N LEU A 22 27.50 9.33 -0.25
CA LEU A 22 26.54 8.92 0.76
C LEU A 22 25.25 9.74 0.73
N MET A 23 25.32 11.05 0.48
CA MET A 23 24.12 11.91 0.41
C MET A 23 23.10 11.47 -0.65
N PRO A 24 23.44 11.36 -1.95
CA PRO A 24 22.49 10.97 -2.98
C PRO A 24 22.00 9.51 -2.80
N LEU A 25 22.84 8.64 -2.27
CA LEU A 25 22.46 7.26 -1.93
C LEU A 25 21.40 7.24 -0.83
N ALA A 26 21.59 8.00 0.25
CA ALA A 26 20.64 8.08 1.36
C ALA A 26 19.27 8.62 0.93
N LEU A 27 19.26 9.65 0.06
CA LEU A 27 18.03 10.20 -0.51
C LEU A 27 17.29 9.18 -1.37
N SER A 28 18.03 8.43 -2.19
CA SER A 28 17.47 7.38 -3.05
C SER A 28 16.89 6.22 -2.24
N LEU A 29 17.60 5.79 -1.18
CA LEU A 29 17.13 4.75 -0.25
C LEU A 29 15.86 5.19 0.49
N SER A 30 15.81 6.44 0.95
CA SER A 30 14.61 6.99 1.61
C SER A 30 13.39 6.93 0.70
N ASN A 31 13.55 7.33 -0.57
CA ASN A 31 12.45 7.31 -1.55
C ASN A 31 11.96 5.87 -1.83
N ALA A 32 12.90 4.94 -2.07
CA ALA A 32 12.57 3.54 -2.29
C ALA A 32 11.94 2.88 -1.05
N GLY A 33 12.41 3.25 0.14
CA GLY A 33 11.90 2.77 1.42
C GLY A 33 10.44 3.14 1.63
N GLU A 34 10.06 4.38 1.37
CA GLU A 34 8.68 4.85 1.52
C GLU A 34 7.70 4.08 0.60
N LEU A 35 8.06 3.92 -0.68
CA LEU A 35 7.21 3.18 -1.62
C LEU A 35 7.11 1.69 -1.22
N ASN A 36 8.22 1.07 -0.81
CA ASN A 36 8.21 -0.32 -0.35
C ASN A 36 7.37 -0.52 0.91
N GLN A 37 7.44 0.41 1.86
CA GLN A 37 6.59 0.40 3.05
C GLN A 37 5.10 0.53 2.67
N ALA A 38 4.77 1.45 1.76
CA ALA A 38 3.40 1.61 1.27
C ALA A 38 2.88 0.35 0.57
N MET A 39 3.71 -0.29 -0.27
CA MET A 39 3.34 -1.52 -0.97
C MET A 39 3.19 -2.71 -0.01
N SER A 40 4.05 -2.81 1.01
CA SER A 40 3.93 -3.83 2.05
C SER A 40 2.64 -3.64 2.86
N ALA A 41 2.33 -2.40 3.25
CA ALA A 41 1.08 -2.06 3.93
C ALA A 41 -0.15 -2.35 3.06
N ALA A 42 -0.08 -2.03 1.76
CA ALA A 42 -1.14 -2.35 0.80
C ALA A 42 -1.38 -3.85 0.68
N ARG A 43 -0.31 -4.66 0.64
CA ARG A 43 -0.40 -6.13 0.62
C ARG A 43 -1.02 -6.69 1.88
N ALA A 44 -0.59 -6.22 3.05
CA ALA A 44 -1.16 -6.62 4.33
C ALA A 44 -2.65 -6.22 4.43
N GLY A 45 -3.01 -5.01 3.97
CA GLY A 45 -4.39 -4.54 3.93
C GLY A 45 -5.25 -5.29 2.94
N ALA A 46 -4.75 -5.57 1.73
CA ALA A 46 -5.47 -6.35 0.73
C ALA A 46 -5.70 -7.79 1.20
N LEU A 47 -4.71 -8.41 1.85
CA LEU A 47 -4.85 -9.74 2.45
C LEU A 47 -5.89 -9.72 3.57
N GLN A 48 -5.84 -8.73 4.47
CA GLN A 48 -6.86 -8.54 5.50
C GLN A 48 -8.25 -8.34 4.89
N GLY A 49 -8.35 -7.58 3.79
CA GLY A 49 -9.60 -7.41 3.05
C GLY A 49 -10.11 -8.71 2.44
N ALA A 50 -9.24 -9.57 1.92
CA ALA A 50 -9.61 -10.87 1.38
C ALA A 50 -10.00 -11.89 2.47
N THR A 51 -9.32 -11.89 3.61
CA THR A 51 -9.53 -12.87 4.69
C THR A 51 -10.53 -12.45 5.75
N SER A 52 -10.98 -11.20 5.75
CA SER A 52 -11.91 -10.69 6.78
C SER A 52 -13.26 -11.43 6.84
N ASP A 53 -13.64 -12.23 5.83
CA ASP A 53 -14.82 -13.11 5.88
C ASP A 53 -14.52 -14.42 6.64
N SER A 54 -13.30 -14.92 6.54
CA SER A 54 -12.86 -16.15 7.22
C SER A 54 -12.59 -15.97 8.71
N VAL A 55 -12.58 -14.73 9.22
CA VAL A 55 -12.20 -14.40 10.61
C VAL A 55 -13.26 -13.53 11.31
N ALA A 56 -14.40 -13.26 10.67
CA ALA A 56 -15.44 -12.44 11.26
C ALA A 56 -16.21 -13.21 12.35
N ILE A 57 -16.11 -12.76 13.60
CA ILE A 57 -17.05 -13.09 14.66
C ILE A 57 -18.20 -12.09 14.53
N TYR A 58 -19.32 -12.51 13.97
CA TYR A 58 -20.49 -11.66 13.79
C TYR A 58 -21.29 -11.55 15.10
N PRO A 59 -21.74 -10.34 15.51
CA PRO A 59 -22.79 -10.20 16.52
C PRO A 59 -24.06 -10.94 16.08
N GLU A 60 -24.79 -11.51 17.04
CA GLU A 60 -25.89 -12.45 16.80
C GLU A 60 -26.98 -11.88 15.86
N ASP A 61 -27.30 -10.60 16.01
CA ASP A 61 -28.29 -9.91 15.16
C ASP A 61 -27.82 -9.80 13.70
N THR A 62 -26.55 -9.41 13.49
CA THR A 62 -25.96 -9.28 12.14
C THR A 62 -25.77 -10.66 11.48
N PHE A 63 -25.48 -11.69 12.28
CA PHE A 63 -25.42 -13.07 11.80
C PHE A 63 -26.78 -13.55 11.31
N ARG A 64 -27.87 -13.24 12.02
CA ARG A 64 -29.23 -13.61 11.61
C ARG A 64 -29.67 -12.92 10.32
N ASP A 65 -29.26 -11.68 10.10
CA ASP A 65 -29.54 -10.95 8.86
C ASP A 65 -28.76 -11.54 7.67
N TYR A 66 -27.47 -11.86 7.87
CA TYR A 66 -26.67 -12.54 6.84
C TYR A 66 -27.17 -13.96 6.54
N GLN A 67 -27.67 -14.68 7.55
CA GLN A 67 -28.27 -16.00 7.37
C GLN A 67 -29.55 -15.96 6.52
N ARG A 68 -30.32 -14.86 6.57
CA ARG A 68 -31.55 -14.70 5.79
C ARG A 68 -31.31 -14.20 4.37
N GLU A 69 -30.44 -13.21 4.19
CA GLU A 69 -30.37 -12.47 2.91
C GLU A 69 -29.07 -12.72 2.12
N HIS A 70 -27.97 -13.10 2.79
CA HIS A 70 -26.66 -13.20 2.17
C HIS A 70 -25.82 -14.37 2.70
N GLN A 71 -26.41 -15.57 2.64
CA GLN A 71 -25.86 -16.81 3.22
C GLN A 71 -24.42 -17.13 2.74
N ARG A 72 -24.05 -16.69 1.53
CA ARG A 72 -22.73 -16.88 0.90
C ARG A 72 -21.61 -16.07 1.56
N LEU A 73 -21.93 -15.03 2.36
CA LEU A 73 -20.96 -14.24 3.12
C LEU A 73 -20.50 -14.95 4.41
N LEU A 74 -21.20 -16.01 4.81
CA LEU A 74 -20.82 -16.88 5.94
C LEU A 74 -19.80 -17.94 5.53
N ASP A 75 -19.69 -18.24 4.23
CA ASP A 75 -18.67 -19.14 3.71
C ASP A 75 -17.37 -18.37 3.47
N PRO A 76 -16.20 -18.94 3.82
CA PRO A 76 -14.92 -18.31 3.54
C PRO A 76 -14.80 -18.12 2.03
N SER A 77 -14.93 -16.86 1.60
CA SER A 77 -14.69 -16.49 0.21
C SER A 77 -13.24 -16.87 -0.10
N GLY A 78 -13.02 -17.84 -0.99
CA GLY A 78 -11.70 -18.34 -1.40
C GLY A 78 -10.92 -17.32 -2.23
N VAL A 79 -10.95 -16.05 -1.82
CA VAL A 79 -10.35 -14.91 -2.47
C VAL A 79 -8.85 -14.94 -2.21
N LYS A 80 -8.08 -15.23 -3.25
CA LYS A 80 -6.63 -15.24 -3.20
C LYS A 80 -6.09 -13.99 -3.90
N ILE A 81 -5.31 -13.18 -3.19
CA ILE A 81 -4.57 -12.08 -3.82
C ILE A 81 -3.42 -12.68 -4.65
N VAL A 82 -3.47 -12.50 -5.96
CA VAL A 82 -2.49 -13.05 -6.91
C VAL A 82 -1.27 -12.15 -7.00
N LYS A 83 -1.49 -10.84 -7.17
CA LYS A 83 -0.42 -9.83 -7.23
C LYS A 83 -0.96 -8.44 -6.95
N ILE A 84 -0.08 -7.58 -6.45
CA ILE A 84 -0.32 -6.15 -6.31
C ILE A 84 0.79 -5.42 -7.06
N THR A 85 0.41 -4.68 -8.09
CA THR A 85 1.30 -3.81 -8.85
C THR A 85 0.90 -2.36 -8.67
N TYR A 86 1.74 -1.45 -9.14
CA TYR A 86 1.46 -0.03 -9.11
C TYR A 86 1.82 0.61 -10.46
N LEU A 87 1.14 1.70 -10.77
CA LEU A 87 1.47 2.59 -11.88
C LEU A 87 1.78 3.97 -11.31
N ASN A 88 2.93 4.52 -11.70
CA ASN A 88 3.27 5.90 -11.42
C ASN A 88 2.55 6.80 -12.44
N GLN A 89 1.65 7.66 -11.97
CA GLN A 89 0.88 8.60 -12.79
C GLN A 89 1.53 10.01 -12.83
N GLY A 90 2.74 10.15 -12.30
CA GLY A 90 3.48 11.41 -12.27
C GLY A 90 3.10 12.31 -11.09
N PHE A 91 3.62 13.53 -11.13
CA PHE A 91 3.43 14.50 -10.06
C PHE A 91 2.06 15.16 -10.14
N ASN A 92 1.32 15.15 -9.03
CA ASN A 92 0.05 15.84 -8.92
C ASN A 92 0.27 17.22 -8.27
N GLN A 93 -0.06 18.29 -9.00
CA GLN A 93 0.14 19.66 -8.54
C GLN A 93 -0.79 20.05 -7.38
N SER A 94 -2.00 19.52 -7.32
CA SER A 94 -2.99 19.86 -6.28
C SER A 94 -2.56 19.41 -4.88
N TYR A 95 -1.96 18.22 -4.79
CA TYR A 95 -1.51 17.64 -3.51
C TYR A 95 0.00 17.74 -3.30
N GLN A 96 0.73 18.31 -4.26
CA GLN A 96 2.20 18.39 -4.27
C GLN A 96 2.89 17.04 -4.00
N LYS A 97 2.32 15.95 -4.53
CA LYS A 97 2.75 14.57 -4.29
C LYS A 97 2.73 13.76 -5.57
N THR A 98 3.59 12.75 -5.65
CA THR A 98 3.60 11.82 -6.79
C THR A 98 2.42 10.86 -6.67
N LYS A 99 1.59 10.81 -7.71
CA LYS A 99 0.40 9.98 -7.75
C LYS A 99 0.76 8.56 -8.16
N ILE A 100 0.43 7.60 -7.31
CA ILE A 100 0.60 6.17 -7.54
C ILE A 100 -0.78 5.53 -7.59
N GLN A 101 -1.06 4.77 -8.64
CA GLN A 101 -2.27 3.97 -8.76
C GLN A 101 -1.95 2.49 -8.48
N LEU A 102 -2.54 1.93 -7.44
CA LEU A 102 -2.45 0.53 -7.07
C LEU A 102 -3.39 -0.31 -7.95
N LYS A 103 -2.86 -1.43 -8.45
CA LYS A 103 -3.60 -2.44 -9.20
C LYS A 103 -3.50 -3.76 -8.45
N ILE A 104 -4.63 -4.21 -7.91
CA ILE A 104 -4.74 -5.46 -7.18
C ILE A 104 -5.37 -6.50 -8.09
N TYR A 105 -4.76 -7.67 -8.15
CA TYR A 105 -5.24 -8.82 -8.88
C TYR A 105 -5.62 -9.90 -7.87
N ALA A 106 -6.84 -10.40 -7.98
CA ALA A 106 -7.38 -11.39 -7.06
C ALA A 106 -8.04 -12.53 -7.86
N SER A 107 -8.07 -13.72 -7.29
CA SER A 107 -8.79 -14.86 -7.81
C SER A 107 -9.86 -15.28 -6.83
N ALA A 108 -11.09 -15.46 -7.32
CA ALA A 108 -12.23 -15.90 -6.52
C ALA A 108 -13.12 -16.82 -7.37
N PRO A 109 -12.69 -18.07 -7.61
CA PRO A 109 -13.47 -19.03 -8.40
C PRO A 109 -14.81 -19.36 -7.74
N SER A 110 -14.90 -19.20 -6.41
CA SER A 110 -16.12 -19.44 -5.62
C SER A 110 -17.17 -18.33 -5.74
N VAL A 111 -16.87 -17.19 -6.36
CA VAL A 111 -17.78 -16.04 -6.51
C VAL A 111 -17.90 -15.72 -8.01
N PRO A 112 -18.89 -16.27 -8.72
CA PRO A 112 -19.08 -16.04 -10.15
C PRO A 112 -19.81 -14.72 -10.44
N ASP A 113 -20.60 -14.20 -9.50
CA ASP A 113 -21.37 -12.99 -9.71
C ASP A 113 -20.48 -11.73 -9.75
N LYS A 114 -20.80 -10.83 -10.68
CA LYS A 114 -20.02 -9.62 -10.91
C LYS A 114 -20.25 -8.57 -9.82
N THR A 115 -21.45 -8.50 -9.26
CA THR A 115 -21.80 -7.53 -8.21
C THR A 115 -21.08 -7.89 -6.93
N ASP A 116 -21.11 -9.18 -6.55
CA ASP A 116 -20.38 -9.70 -5.39
C ASP A 116 -18.87 -9.45 -5.50
N ARG A 117 -18.30 -9.67 -6.70
CA ARG A 117 -16.89 -9.34 -7.01
C ARG A 117 -16.57 -7.85 -6.87
N ASN A 118 -17.49 -6.96 -7.24
CA ASN A 118 -17.26 -5.53 -7.05
C ASN A 118 -17.24 -5.17 -5.56
N CYS A 119 -18.18 -5.68 -4.77
CA CYS A 119 -18.23 -5.47 -3.31
C CYS A 119 -16.94 -5.98 -2.63
N LEU A 120 -16.49 -7.18 -2.97
CA LEU A 120 -15.22 -7.73 -2.46
C LEU A 120 -14.02 -6.88 -2.90
N GLY A 121 -14.03 -6.42 -4.15
CA GLY A 121 -12.98 -5.57 -4.70
C GLY A 121 -12.87 -4.24 -3.96
N ASP A 122 -14.01 -3.61 -3.66
CA ASP A 122 -14.07 -2.36 -2.91
C ASP A 122 -13.58 -2.54 -1.48
N ARG A 123 -13.92 -3.65 -0.83
CA ARG A 123 -13.39 -3.98 0.51
C ARG A 123 -11.88 -4.17 0.50
N ILE A 124 -11.35 -4.91 -0.47
CA ILE A 124 -9.90 -5.12 -0.62
C ILE A 124 -9.18 -3.78 -0.83
N ASN A 125 -9.71 -2.94 -1.73
CA ASN A 125 -9.18 -1.61 -2.01
C ASN A 125 -9.23 -0.71 -0.79
N PHE A 126 -10.35 -0.71 -0.06
CA PHE A 126 -10.53 0.05 1.17
C PHE A 126 -9.50 -0.35 2.23
N GLN A 127 -9.34 -1.64 2.51
CA GLN A 127 -8.39 -2.11 3.53
C GLN A 127 -6.94 -1.86 3.13
N ALA A 128 -6.59 -1.99 1.85
CA ALA A 128 -5.28 -1.62 1.34
C ALA A 128 -4.96 -0.13 1.61
N ARG A 129 -5.89 0.77 1.28
CA ARG A 129 -5.74 2.22 1.52
C ARG A 129 -5.72 2.57 3.01
N LYS A 130 -6.57 1.93 3.81
CA LYS A 130 -6.61 2.09 5.27
C LYS A 130 -5.29 1.67 5.93
N LYS A 131 -4.67 0.58 5.47
CA LYS A 131 -3.37 0.15 6.00
C LYS A 131 -2.23 1.05 5.58
N ILE A 132 -2.26 1.61 4.36
CA ILE A 132 -1.27 2.61 3.94
C ILE A 132 -1.34 3.82 4.87
N THR A 133 -2.53 4.42 5.03
CA THR A 133 -2.68 5.61 5.87
C THR A 133 -2.28 5.37 7.33
N LYS A 134 -2.64 4.22 7.91
CA LYS A 134 -2.16 3.79 9.23
C LYS A 134 -0.64 3.63 9.32
N SER A 135 0.02 3.14 8.26
CA SER A 135 1.47 2.95 8.24
C SER A 135 2.23 4.28 8.27
N PHE A 136 1.61 5.35 7.77
CA PHE A 136 2.20 6.69 7.69
C PHE A 136 1.56 7.70 8.66
N ASN A 137 0.61 7.27 9.50
CA ASN A 137 -0.17 8.14 10.40
C ASN A 137 -0.83 9.33 9.66
N THR A 138 -1.46 9.06 8.51
CA THR A 138 -2.09 10.07 7.64
C THR A 138 -3.61 9.91 7.54
N GLU A 139 -4.25 9.22 8.48
CA GLU A 139 -5.69 8.95 8.46
C GLU A 139 -6.53 10.23 8.51
N ASN A 140 -6.02 11.29 9.13
CA ASN A 140 -6.66 12.61 9.22
C ASN A 140 -6.60 13.41 7.90
N LEU A 141 -5.76 13.01 6.94
CA LEU A 141 -5.57 13.72 5.68
C LEU A 141 -6.45 13.18 4.55
N THR A 142 -7.18 12.10 4.79
CA THR A 142 -8.00 11.41 3.79
C THR A 142 -9.47 11.41 4.16
N ASN A 143 -10.32 10.99 3.23
CA ASN A 143 -11.76 10.86 3.46
C ASN A 143 -12.11 9.53 4.17
N SER A 144 -13.39 9.33 4.46
CA SER A 144 -13.92 8.11 5.08
C SER A 144 -13.59 6.82 4.31
N MET A 145 -13.36 6.91 3.00
CA MET A 145 -13.02 5.80 2.11
C MET A 145 -11.50 5.59 1.96
N TYR A 146 -10.69 6.39 2.66
CA TYR A 146 -9.24 6.46 2.54
C TYR A 146 -8.76 6.69 1.10
N ASN A 147 -9.50 7.42 0.27
CA ASN A 147 -9.21 7.63 -1.15
C ASN A 147 -9.20 9.12 -1.54
N PRO A 148 -8.04 9.72 -1.86
CA PRO A 148 -6.72 9.08 -1.95
C PRO A 148 -6.08 8.82 -0.58
N ALA A 149 -5.25 7.79 -0.46
CA ALA A 149 -4.44 7.51 0.71
C ALA A 149 -3.09 8.24 0.59
N PHE A 150 -2.58 8.80 1.69
CA PHE A 150 -1.39 9.66 1.65
C PHE A 150 -0.19 9.05 2.37
N SER A 151 1.00 9.33 1.86
CA SER A 151 2.25 9.25 2.59
C SER A 151 2.98 10.60 2.54
N GLN A 152 4.23 10.64 3.00
CA GLN A 152 5.01 11.88 3.02
C GLN A 152 5.21 12.44 1.60
N LYS A 153 5.54 11.60 0.61
CA LYS A 153 5.84 12.01 -0.77
C LYS A 153 4.82 11.54 -1.82
N TYR A 154 4.02 10.53 -1.50
CA TYR A 154 3.13 9.89 -2.46
C TYR A 154 1.66 10.04 -2.11
N MET A 155 0.83 9.99 -3.15
CA MET A 155 -0.62 9.91 -3.08
C MET A 155 -1.07 8.63 -3.77
N PHE A 156 -1.73 7.75 -3.04
CA PHE A 156 -2.16 6.43 -3.51
C PHE A 156 -3.64 6.42 -3.85
N THR A 157 -3.96 5.90 -5.03
CA THR A 157 -5.32 5.62 -5.48
C THR A 157 -5.39 4.15 -5.89
N THR A 158 -6.59 3.56 -5.92
CA THR A 158 -6.77 2.15 -6.33
C THR A 158 -7.57 2.09 -7.62
N ALA A 159 -7.19 1.20 -8.53
CA ALA A 159 -8.04 0.79 -9.64
C ALA A 159 -9.02 -0.31 -9.18
N ASN A 160 -10.01 -0.62 -10.01
CA ASN A 160 -10.89 -1.76 -9.78
C ASN A 160 -10.05 -3.05 -9.75
N VAL A 161 -10.35 -3.91 -8.77
CA VAL A 161 -9.67 -5.21 -8.61
C VAL A 161 -9.88 -6.03 -9.88
N GLN A 162 -8.78 -6.58 -10.41
CA GLN A 162 -8.79 -7.43 -11.59
C GLN A 162 -8.96 -8.88 -11.17
N TRP A 163 -10.06 -9.49 -11.57
CA TRP A 163 -10.42 -10.86 -11.22
C TRP A 163 -9.85 -11.85 -12.25
N GLN A 164 -9.16 -12.89 -11.78
CA GLN A 164 -8.62 -13.99 -12.58
C GLN A 164 -9.16 -15.34 -12.12
#